data_AF-A0AAW6M1R7-F1
#
_entry.id   AF-A0AAW6M1R7-F1
#
_cell.length_a   1.000
_cell.length_b   1.000
_cell.length_c   1.000
_cell.angle_alpha   90.00
_cell.angle_beta   90.00
_cell.angle_gamma   90.00
#
_symmetry.space_group_name_H-M   'P 1'
#
loop_
_entity.id
_entity.type
_entity.pdbx_description
1 polymer ?
#
loop_
_entity_poly.entity_id
_entity_poly.type
_entity_poly.pdbx_seq_one_letter_code
_entity_poly.pdbx_strand_id
1 'polypeptide(L)' 'MKLNEYRLNSLEEPSDELLRQLMEQVAISFRESSHRVENEKRRRLREVAEEIKKRRKSQQPVSKL' A
#
# COMPACT_ATOMS: atom_id res chain seq x y z
N MET A 1 5.36 -26.55 -14.91
CA MET A 1 4.94 -26.43 -13.50
C MET A 1 4.25 -25.09 -13.33
N LYS A 2 2.95 -25.05 -13.02
CA LYS A 2 2.28 -23.79 -12.67
C LYS A 2 2.55 -23.53 -11.18
N LEU A 3 3.07 -22.36 -10.84
CA LEU A 3 3.42 -21.97 -9.47
C LEU A 3 2.24 -22.11 -8.47
N ASN A 4 1.01 -22.14 -8.98
CA ASN A 4 -0.23 -22.30 -8.21
C ASN A 4 -0.61 -23.77 -7.88
N GLU A 5 0.18 -24.77 -8.31
CA GLU A 5 -0.11 -26.18 -8.03
C GLU A 5 0.35 -26.60 -6.62
N TYR A 6 1.40 -25.99 -6.08
CA TYR A 6 1.81 -26.19 -4.69
C TYR A 6 0.96 -25.31 -3.78
N ARG A 7 -0.13 -25.89 -3.29
CA ARG A 7 -0.97 -25.26 -2.27
C ARG A 7 -0.20 -25.24 -0.95
N LEU A 8 -0.36 -24.16 -0.17
CA LEU A 8 0.16 -24.04 1.20
C LEU A 8 -0.30 -25.16 2.16
N ASN A 9 -1.26 -25.99 1.73
CA ASN A 9 -1.78 -27.16 2.45
C ASN A 9 -1.15 -28.49 1.97
N SER A 10 -0.11 -28.45 1.13
CA SER A 10 0.62 -29.64 0.70
C SER A 10 1.38 -30.23 1.88
N LEU A 11 1.30 -31.55 2.04
CA LEU A 11 2.08 -32.31 3.02
C LEU A 11 3.49 -32.67 2.48
N GLU A 12 3.76 -32.38 1.21
CA GLU A 12 5.08 -32.52 0.60
C GLU A 12 5.88 -31.24 0.75
N GLU A 13 7.16 -31.36 1.16
CA GLU A 13 8.07 -30.22 1.19
C GLU A 13 8.35 -29.73 -0.24
N PRO A 14 8.18 -28.42 -0.51
CA PRO A 14 8.54 -27.87 -1.82
C PRO A 14 10.03 -28.03 -2.05
N SER A 15 10.44 -28.22 -3.31
CA SER A 15 11.85 -28.12 -3.65
C SER A 15 12.39 -26.72 -3.31
N ASP A 16 13.67 -26.62 -2.97
CA ASP A 16 14.32 -25.34 -2.65
C ASP A 16 14.10 -24.28 -3.73
N GLU A 17 14.08 -24.67 -5.00
CA GLU A 17 13.83 -23.78 -6.13
C GLU A 17 12.39 -23.25 -6.13
N LEU A 18 11.41 -24.08 -5.80
CA LEU A 18 10.02 -23.67 -5.69
C LEU A 18 9.79 -22.75 -4.48
N LEU A 19 10.41 -23.08 -3.34
CA LEU A 19 10.40 -22.22 -2.15
C LEU A 19 10.99 -20.85 -2.48
N ARG A 20 12.13 -20.81 -3.17
CA ARG A 20 12.78 -19.56 -3.60
C ARG A 20 11.85 -18.72 -4.49
N GLN A 21 11.17 -19.31 -5.46
CA GLN A 21 10.22 -18.62 -6.34
C GLN A 21 9.02 -18.05 -5.56
N LEU A 22 8.48 -18.82 -4.61
CA LEU A 22 7.39 -18.35 -3.73
C LEU A 22 7.85 -17.16 -2.87
N MET A 23 9.04 -17.25 -2.26
CA MET A 23 9.61 -16.16 -1.47
C MET A 23 9.81 -14.88 -2.30
N GLU A 24 10.30 -15.02 -3.54
CA GLU A 24 10.51 -13.90 -4.46
C GLU A 24 9.17 -13.21 -4.81
N GLN A 25 8.14 -13.99 -5.14
CA GLN A 25 6.82 -13.45 -5.47
C GLN A 25 6.17 -12.74 -4.27
N VAL A 26 6.30 -13.29 -3.06
CA VAL A 26 5.81 -12.66 -1.83
C VAL A 26 6.54 -11.34 -1.58
N ALA A 27 7.87 -11.30 -1.75
CA ALA A 27 8.65 -10.09 -1.56
C ALA A 27 8.28 -8.99 -2.57
N ILE A 28 8.04 -9.33 -3.83
CA ILE A 28 7.56 -8.39 -4.86
C ILE A 28 6.18 -7.86 -4.48
N SER A 29 5.24 -8.75 -4.17
CA SER A 29 3.86 -8.38 -3.81
C SER A 29 3.81 -7.47 -2.58
N PHE A 30 4.65 -7.73 -1.57
CA PHE A 30 4.76 -6.91 -0.38
C PHE A 30 5.34 -5.51 -0.70
N ARG A 31 6.38 -5.42 -1.53
CA ARG A 31 6.98 -4.14 -1.93
C ARG A 31 5.98 -3.28 -2.71
N GLU A 32 5.29 -3.87 -3.68
CA GLU A 32 4.30 -3.18 -4.50
C GLU A 32 3.11 -2.69 -3.65
N SER A 33 2.58 -3.55 -2.78
CA SER A 33 1.49 -3.17 -1.88
C SER A 33 1.92 -2.09 -0.89
N SER A 34 3.10 -2.19 -0.29
CA SER A 34 3.61 -1.19 0.65
C SER A 34 3.82 0.17 0.00
N HIS A 35 4.43 0.21 -1.19
CA HIS A 35 4.62 1.46 -1.93
C HIS A 35 3.29 2.10 -2.34
N ARG A 36 2.32 1.29 -2.79
CA ARG A 36 0.98 1.76 -3.13
C ARG A 36 0.24 2.32 -1.90
N VAL A 37 0.32 1.64 -0.76
CA VAL A 37 -0.34 2.05 0.49
C VAL A 37 0.25 3.37 0.99
N GLU A 38 1.57 3.52 1.01
CA GLU A 38 2.21 4.75 1.49
C GLU A 38 1.90 5.95 0.57
N ASN A 39 1.89 5.75 -0.74
CA ASN A 39 1.52 6.81 -1.69
C ASN A 39 0.06 7.24 -1.53
N GLU A 40 -0.86 6.28 -1.37
CA GLU A 40 -2.28 6.59 -1.16
C GLU A 40 -2.51 7.30 0.18
N LYS A 41 -1.84 6.86 1.25
CA LYS A 41 -1.85 7.54 2.55
C LYS A 41 -1.38 8.99 2.41
N ARG A 42 -0.25 9.22 1.73
CA ARG A 42 0.30 10.56 1.48
C ARG A 42 -0.66 11.43 0.67
N ARG A 43 -1.31 10.89 -0.35
CA ARG A 43 -2.33 11.60 -1.15
C ARG A 43 -3.48 12.07 -0.27
N ARG A 44 -4.07 11.17 0.53
CA ARG A 44 -5.20 11.50 1.43
C ARG A 44 -4.83 12.56 2.46
N LEU A 45 -3.64 12.45 3.06
CA LEU A 45 -3.18 13.45 4.03
C LEU A 45 -3.03 14.84 3.41
N ARG A 46 -2.57 14.94 2.15
CA ARG A 46 -2.51 16.23 1.42
C ARG A 46 -3.89 16.79 1.17
N GLU A 47 -4.85 15.96 0.78
CA GLU A 47 -6.24 16.39 0.56
C GLU A 47 -6.87 16.95 1.83
N VAL A 48 -6.68 16.27 2.96
CA VAL A 48 -7.14 16.74 4.27
C VAL A 48 -6.47 18.07 4.65
N ALA A 49 -5.16 18.20 4.42
CA ALA A 49 -4.43 19.44 4.73
C ALA A 49 -4.96 20.64 3.93
N GLU A 50 -5.23 20.45 2.63
CA GLU A 50 -5.82 21.50 1.78
C GLU A 50 -7.25 21.85 2.19
N GLU A 51 -8.05 20.87 2.59
CA GLU A 51 -9.40 21.10 3.10
C GLU A 51 -9.38 21.91 4.41
N ILE A 52 -8.48 21.56 5.35
CA ILE A 52 -8.27 22.34 6.58
C ILE A 52 -7.88 23.78 6.25
N LYS A 53 -6.97 23.97 5.28
CA LYS A 53 -6.50 25.29 4.86
C LYS A 53 -7.63 26.12 4.25
N LYS A 54 -8.48 25.52 3.41
CA LYS A 54 -9.68 26.18 2.85
C LYS A 54 -10.64 26.61 3.95
N ARG A 55 -10.95 25.71 4.89
CA ARG A 55 -11.83 26.01 6.03
C ARG A 55 -11.29 27.14 6.90
N ARG A 56 -9.99 27.11 7.23
CA ARG A 56 -9.33 28.20 7.97
C ARG A 56 -9.44 29.54 7.25
N LYS A 57 -9.21 29.57 5.92
CA LYS A 57 -9.37 30.80 5.12
C LYS A 57 -10.82 31.30 5.12
N SER A 58 -11.81 30.40 5.00
CA SER A 58 -13.23 30.78 5.04
C SER A 58 -13.72 31.22 6.42
N GLN A 59 -13.03 30.80 7.49
CA GLN A 59 -13.36 31.15 8.88
C GLN A 59 -12.58 32.36 9.39
N GLN A 60 -11.61 32.90 8.63
CA GLN A 60 -11.01 34.17 9.02
C GLN A 60 -12.09 35.26 8.95
N PRO A 61 -12.39 35.95 10.07
CA PRO A 61 -13.31 37.06 10.03
C PRO A 61 -12.72 38.08 9.07
N VAL A 62 -13.50 38.48 8.07
CA VAL A 62 -13.20 39.67 7.27
C VAL A 62 -13.24 40.81 8.28
N SER A 63 -12.10 41.19 8.85
CA SER A 63 -11.99 42.42 9.64
C SER A 63 -12.25 43.54 8.64
N LYS A 64 -13.52 43.93 8.54
CA LYS A 64 -13.95 45.05 7.73
C LYS A 64 -13.46 46.32 8.42
N LEU A 65 -12.75 47.12 7.60
CA LEU A 65 -12.57 48.57 7.66
C LEU A 65 -11.77 49.11 8.85
#